data_AF-A0B7N8-F1
#
_entry.id   AF-A0B7N8-F1
#
_cell.length_a   1.000
_cell.length_b   1.000
_cell.length_c   1.000
_cell.angle_alpha   90.00
_cell.angle_beta   90.00
_cell.angle_gamma   90.00
#
_symmetry.space_group_name_H-M   'P 1'
#
loop_
_entity.id
_entity.type
_entity.pdbx_description
1 polymer ?
#
loop_
_entity_poly.entity_id
_entity_poly.type
_entity_poly.pdbx_seq_one_letter_code
_entity_poly.pdbx_strand_id
1 'polypeptide(L)'
;MVQIPGRVGKSSGVPLSTEKEFEQEIYVTRAEMARFIRDLASAIEAGGRVDVSRDDWTLGVTPMEPLKIEIQYKGTKRELEVQLKLKEFP
;
A
#
# COMPACT_ATOMS: atom_id res chain seq x y z
N MET A 1 2.81 12.53 1.36
CA MET A 1 2.60 11.68 0.17
C MET A 1 3.73 10.67 0.07
N VAL A 2 3.39 9.39 0.05
CA VAL A 2 4.33 8.26 0.03
C VAL A 2 4.44 7.76 -1.41
N GLN A 3 5.65 7.71 -1.96
CA GLN A 3 5.88 7.21 -3.31
C GLN A 3 6.10 5.70 -3.28
N ILE A 4 5.46 4.94 -4.18
CA ILE A 4 5.73 3.50 -4.31
C ILE A 4 6.82 3.26 -5.38
N PRO A 5 8.03 2.79 -4.99
CA PRO A 5 9.12 2.49 -5.92
C PRO A 5 8.95 1.12 -6.60
N GLY A 6 9.94 0.68 -7.39
CA GLY A 6 10.00 -0.67 -7.94
C GLY A 6 9.31 -0.87 -9.30
N ARG A 7 9.16 -2.13 -9.71
CA ARG A 7 8.61 -2.52 -11.01
C ARG A 7 7.15 -2.98 -10.88
N VAL A 8 6.30 -2.51 -11.79
CA VAL A 8 4.90 -2.97 -11.89
C VAL A 8 4.85 -4.47 -12.22
N GLY A 9 4.02 -5.18 -11.47
CA GLY A 9 3.64 -6.57 -11.68
C GLY A 9 2.25 -6.68 -12.29
N LYS A 10 1.45 -7.65 -11.82
CA LYS A 10 0.06 -7.77 -12.25
C LYS A 10 -0.79 -6.63 -11.71
N SER A 11 -1.79 -6.22 -12.48
CA SER A 11 -2.80 -5.25 -12.08
C SER A 11 -4.20 -5.77 -12.38
N SER A 12 -5.14 -5.48 -11.50
CA SER A 12 -6.56 -5.78 -11.66
C SER A 12 -7.40 -4.56 -11.24
N GLY A 13 -8.46 -4.28 -11.99
CA GLY A 13 -9.27 -3.08 -11.80
C GLY A 13 -8.64 -1.83 -12.40
N VAL A 14 -9.33 -0.70 -12.26
CA VAL A 14 -8.90 0.62 -12.74
C VAL A 14 -8.68 1.52 -11.53
N PRO A 15 -7.52 2.18 -11.39
CA PRO A 15 -7.32 3.14 -10.31
C PRO A 15 -8.41 4.22 -10.39
N LEU A 16 -9.02 4.56 -9.25
CA LEU A 16 -10.00 5.64 -9.14
C LEU A 16 -11.31 5.43 -9.93
N SER A 17 -11.59 4.22 -10.45
CA SER A 17 -12.92 3.95 -10.99
C SER A 17 -13.94 3.76 -9.86
N THR A 18 -15.23 3.92 -10.18
CA THR A 18 -16.33 3.58 -9.27
C THR A 18 -16.46 2.06 -9.05
N GLU A 19 -15.60 1.24 -9.66
CA GLU A 19 -15.55 -0.20 -9.39
C GLU A 19 -14.84 -0.48 -8.07
N LYS A 20 -15.31 -1.51 -7.37
CA LYS A 20 -15.10 -1.65 -5.93
C LYS A 20 -13.69 -2.07 -5.52
N GLU A 21 -12.83 -2.48 -6.45
CA GLU A 21 -11.54 -3.10 -6.12
C GLU A 21 -10.47 -2.80 -7.19
N PHE A 22 -9.36 -2.18 -6.76
CA PHE A 22 -8.13 -2.03 -7.53
C PHE A 22 -6.99 -2.73 -6.78
N GLU A 23 -6.21 -3.52 -7.50
CA GLU A 23 -5.04 -4.21 -6.95
C GLU A 23 -3.87 -4.12 -7.93
N GLN A 24 -2.69 -3.79 -7.43
CA GLN A 24 -1.46 -3.76 -8.20
C GLN A 24 -0.31 -4.38 -7.42
N GLU A 25 0.26 -5.44 -7.98
CA GLU A 25 1.50 -6.03 -7.48
C GLU A 25 2.68 -5.14 -7.89
N ILE A 26 3.58 -4.88 -6.95
CA ILE A 26 4.77 -4.06 -7.19
C ILE A 26 5.99 -4.77 -6.61
N TYR A 27 6.94 -5.09 -7.48
CA TYR A 27 8.19 -5.74 -7.09
C TYR A 27 9.23 -4.70 -6.71
N VAL A 28 9.66 -4.74 -5.46
CA VAL A 28 10.66 -3.82 -4.89
C VAL A 28 11.88 -4.57 -4.39
N THR A 29 13.03 -3.90 -4.39
CA THR A 29 14.22 -4.36 -3.66
C THR A 29 14.02 -4.21 -2.15
N ARG A 30 14.89 -4.85 -1.36
CA ARG A 30 14.90 -4.70 0.11
C ARG A 30 15.06 -3.23 0.55
N ALA A 31 15.91 -2.47 -0.13
CA ALA A 31 16.16 -1.07 0.20
C ALA A 31 14.95 -0.19 -0.10
N GLU A 32 14.29 -0.43 -1.22
CA GLU A 32 13.06 0.25 -1.62
C GLU A 32 11.90 -0.05 -0.66
N MET A 33 11.71 -1.32 -0.28
CA MET A 33 10.70 -1.71 0.72
C MET A 33 10.94 -1.01 2.05
N ALA A 34 12.18 -1.04 2.56
CA ALA A 34 12.51 -0.41 3.83
C ALA A 34 12.28 1.11 3.81
N ARG A 35 12.56 1.77 2.68
CA ARG A 35 12.27 3.19 2.47
C ARG A 35 10.76 3.44 2.49
N PHE A 36 10.00 2.68 1.72
CA PHE A 36 8.54 2.79 1.66
C PHE A 36 7.90 2.67 3.05
N ILE A 37 8.32 1.68 3.85
CA ILE A 37 7.80 1.48 5.21
C ILE A 37 8.10 2.68 6.12
N ARG A 38 9.30 3.26 6.03
CA ARG A 38 9.65 4.47 6.82
C ARG A 38 8.81 5.67 6.41
N ASP A 39 8.67 5.90 5.11
CA ASP A 39 7.89 7.02 4.57
C ASP A 39 6.40 6.87 4.95
N LEU A 40 5.88 5.63 4.92
CA LEU A 40 4.52 5.32 5.38
C LEU A 40 4.35 5.51 6.88
N ALA A 41 5.30 5.07 7.70
CA ALA A 41 5.28 5.28 9.15
C ALA A 41 5.22 6.76 9.49
N SER A 42 6.10 7.58 8.90
CA SER A 42 6.10 9.03 9.09
C SER A 42 4.80 9.69 8.64
N ALA A 43 4.17 9.20 7.56
CA ALA A 43 2.88 9.71 7.10
C ALA A 43 1.73 9.39 8.08
N ILE A 44 1.73 8.20 8.68
CA ILE A 44 0.74 7.81 9.70
C ILE A 44 0.92 8.64 10.97
N GLU A 45 2.16 8.77 11.45
CA GLU A 45 2.51 9.52 12.67
C GLU A 45 2.14 11.01 12.57
N ALA A 46 2.17 11.59 11.37
CA ALA A 46 1.78 12.98 11.14
C ALA A 46 0.29 13.27 11.45
N GLY A 47 -0.56 12.24 11.58
CA GLY A 47 -1.95 12.38 12.01
C GLY A 47 -2.82 13.10 10.96
N GLY A 48 -3.24 12.38 9.92
CA GLY A 48 -4.08 12.94 8.86
C GLY A 48 -4.29 11.97 7.70
N ARG A 49 -4.64 12.52 6.53
CA ARG A 49 -4.77 11.74 5.30
C ARG A 49 -3.39 11.23 4.86
N VAL A 50 -3.28 9.93 4.66
CA VAL A 50 -2.13 9.26 4.07
C VAL A 50 -2.41 9.05 2.58
N ASP A 51 -1.68 9.79 1.74
CA ASP A 51 -1.71 9.60 0.29
C ASP A 51 -0.52 8.75 -0.16
N VAL A 52 -0.81 7.75 -0.98
CA VAL A 52 0.16 6.86 -1.62
C VAL A 52 0.01 7.01 -3.13
N SER A 53 1.11 7.25 -3.82
CA SER A 53 1.10 7.52 -5.26
C SER A 53 2.09 6.66 -6.02
N ARG A 54 1.73 6.37 -7.26
CA ARG A 54 2.60 5.75 -8.25
C ARG A 54 2.16 6.13 -9.65
N ASP A 55 3.13 6.45 -10.50
CA ASP A 55 2.95 6.72 -11.93
C ASP A 55 1.79 7.71 -12.17
N ASP A 56 0.65 7.23 -12.64
CA ASP A 56 -0.53 8.01 -13.02
C ASP A 56 -1.65 8.03 -11.97
N TRP A 57 -1.48 7.35 -10.83
CA TRP A 57 -2.51 7.27 -9.80
C TRP A 57 -2.03 7.69 -8.40
N THR A 58 -2.98 8.19 -7.62
CA THR A 58 -2.80 8.53 -6.20
C THR A 58 -4.03 8.06 -5.43
N LEU A 59 -3.82 7.27 -4.39
CA LEU A 59 -4.86 6.79 -3.49
C LEU A 59 -4.62 7.38 -2.11
N GLY A 60 -5.66 7.90 -1.48
CA GLY A 60 -5.54 8.48 -0.15
C GLY A 60 -6.57 7.91 0.82
N VAL A 61 -6.14 7.65 2.04
CA VAL A 61 -7.00 7.20 3.14
C VAL A 61 -6.75 8.07 4.36
N THR A 62 -7.77 8.30 5.18
CA THR A 62 -7.56 8.79 6.54
C THR A 62 -7.54 7.57 7.47
N PRO A 63 -6.38 7.17 8.04
CA PRO A 63 -6.34 6.03 8.93
C PRO A 63 -7.16 6.33 10.20
N MET A 64 -8.13 5.48 10.49
CA MET A 64 -8.96 5.59 11.70
C MET A 64 -8.52 4.54 12.71
N GLU A 65 -8.44 4.93 13.97
CA GLU A 65 -8.19 3.99 15.06
C GLU A 65 -9.43 3.14 15.36
N PRO A 66 -9.27 1.84 15.68
CA PRO A 66 -8.02 1.10 15.74
C PRO A 66 -7.52 0.65 14.35
N LEU A 67 -6.19 0.69 14.15
CA LEU A 67 -5.55 0.16 12.95
C LEU A 67 -5.43 -1.37 13.03
N LYS A 68 -5.63 -2.06 11.90
CA LYS A 68 -5.49 -3.52 11.79
C LYS A 68 -4.20 -3.90 11.06
N ILE A 69 -3.48 -4.88 11.59
CA ILE A 69 -2.37 -5.56 10.90
C ILE A 69 -2.78 -7.01 10.63
N GLU A 70 -2.62 -7.47 9.39
CA GLU A 70 -2.82 -8.87 8.98
C GLU A 70 -1.46 -9.51 8.64
N ILE A 71 -1.12 -10.64 9.27
CA ILE A 71 0.10 -11.41 8.98
C ILE A 71 -0.32 -12.75 8.39
N GLN A 72 0.20 -13.10 7.21
CA GLN A 72 -0.06 -14.38 6.53
C GLN A 72 1.24 -15.17 6.36
N TYR A 73 1.17 -16.49 6.51
CA TYR A 73 2.30 -17.41 6.31
C TYR A 73 1.88 -18.55 5.36
N LYS A 74 2.54 -18.67 4.19
CA LYS A 74 2.31 -19.74 3.21
C LYS A 74 3.56 -20.61 3.09
N GLY A 75 3.48 -21.86 3.57
CA GLY A 75 4.64 -22.68 3.98
C GLY A 75 5.58 -23.24 2.90
N THR A 76 5.40 -22.93 1.62
CA THR A 76 6.25 -23.48 0.54
C THR A 76 7.23 -22.47 -0.06
N LYS A 77 7.03 -21.16 0.17
CA LYS A 77 7.97 -20.09 -0.20
C LYS A 77 8.05 -19.06 0.93
N ARG A 78 9.25 -18.80 1.42
CA ARG A 78 9.49 -17.81 2.47
C ARG A 78 9.67 -16.44 1.83
N GLU A 79 8.56 -15.74 1.66
CA GLU A 79 8.55 -14.38 1.11
C GLU A 79 7.95 -13.43 2.14
N LEU A 80 8.61 -12.29 2.36
CA LEU A 80 8.05 -11.19 3.15
C LEU A 80 7.21 -10.34 2.22
N GLU A 81 5.89 -10.46 2.34
CA GLU A 81 4.94 -9.62 1.63
C GLU A 81 4.33 -8.61 2.60
N VAL A 82 4.25 -7.35 2.17
CA VAL A 82 3.56 -6.28 2.89
C VAL A 82 2.37 -5.89 2.04
N GLN A 83 1.16 -6.12 2.55
CA GLN A 83 -0.07 -5.73 1.87
C GLN A 83 -0.65 -4.47 2.51
N LEU A 84 -0.73 -3.40 1.72
CA LEU A 84 -1.46 -2.19 2.10
C LEU A 84 -2.89 -2.30 1.55
N LYS A 85 -3.88 -2.27 2.44
CA LYS A 85 -5.30 -2.22 2.07
C LYS A 85 -5.87 -0.87 2.51
N LEU A 86 -6.31 -0.06 1.54
CA LEU A 86 -7.00 1.19 1.79
C LEU A 86 -8.50 0.93 1.67
N LYS A 87 -9.26 1.23 2.72
CA LYS A 87 -10.72 1.09 2.74
C LYS A 87 -11.33 2.40 3.20
N GLU A 88 -12.36 2.85 2.50
CA GLU A 88 -13.23 3.91 2.99
C GLU A 88 -14.26 3.26 3.93
N PHE A 89 -14.35 3.79 5.15
CA PHE A 89 -15.44 3.46 6.06
C PHE A 89 -16.61 4.41 5.76
N PRO A 90 -17.86 3.92 5.73
CA PRO A 90 -19.04 4.78 5.58
C PRO A 90 -19.25 5.71 6.78
#